data_AF-A0A6I9X5P2-F1
#
_entry.id   AF-A0A6I9X5P2-F1
#
_cell.length_a   1.000
_cell.length_b   1.000
_cell.length_c   1.000
_cell.angle_alpha   90.00
_cell.angle_beta   90.00
_cell.angle_gamma   90.00
#
_symmetry.space_group_name_H-M   'P 1'
#
loop_
_entity.id
_entity.type
_entity.pdbx_description
1 polymer ?
#
loop_
_entity_poly.entity_id
_entity_poly.type
_entity_poly.pdbx_seq_one_letter_code
_entity_poly.pdbx_strand_id
1 'polypeptide(L)'
;MADPRIRQIKIKTGVVKRLAKEKVMYEKEARQQEEKIEKMKAEDGENYAIKKQTEILQESRMMIPDCQRRLEAAHSDLVQLLVSMEKEFFYRLPAELRLVYTSSVLILYITKLLMCISHYCQLFRIDAF
;
A
#
# COMPACT_ATOMS: atom_id res chain seq x y z
N MET A 1 3.37 31.33 -9.64
CA MET A 1 3.56 30.09 -10.41
C MET A 1 3.87 28.97 -9.41
N ALA A 2 3.07 27.91 -9.30
CA ALA A 2 3.39 26.80 -8.40
C ALA A 2 4.62 26.04 -8.93
N ASP A 3 5.56 25.66 -8.06
CA ASP A 3 6.77 24.91 -8.45
C ASP A 3 6.35 23.65 -9.24
N PRO A 4 6.90 23.41 -10.45
CA PRO A 4 6.56 22.26 -11.29
C PRO A 4 6.67 20.90 -10.55
N ARG A 5 7.55 20.81 -9.55
CA ARG A 5 7.76 19.60 -8.75
C ARG A 5 6.60 19.32 -7.80
N ILE A 6 5.99 20.36 -7.22
CA ILE A 6 4.79 20.22 -6.37
C ILE A 6 3.61 19.67 -7.18
N ARG A 7 3.50 20.06 -8.46
CA ARG A 7 2.48 19.51 -9.37
C ARG A 7 2.73 18.02 -9.65
N GLN A 8 3.98 17.61 -9.87
CA GLN A 8 4.33 16.20 -10.07
C GLN A 8 4.03 15.35 -8.84
N ILE A 9 4.35 15.84 -7.64
CA ILE A 9 4.01 15.16 -6.37
C ILE A 9 2.50 14.94 -6.31
N LYS A 10 1.69 16.00 -6.50
CA LYS A 10 0.23 15.88 -6.46
C LYS A 10 -0.31 14.85 -7.46
N ILE A 11 0.24 14.79 -8.67
CA ILE A 11 -0.16 13.82 -9.68
C ILE A 11 0.19 12.41 -9.23
N LYS A 12 1.43 12.14 -8.84
CA LYS A 12 1.89 10.82 -8.40
C LYS A 12 1.18 10.35 -7.13
N THR A 13 0.96 11.23 -6.16
CA THR A 13 0.11 10.94 -4.98
C THR A 13 -1.32 10.61 -5.38
N GLY A 14 -1.88 11.30 -6.37
CA GLY A 14 -3.20 11.00 -6.92
C GLY A 14 -3.28 9.62 -7.57
N VAL A 15 -2.21 9.18 -8.26
CA VAL A 15 -2.11 7.82 -8.83
C VAL A 15 -2.09 6.77 -7.73
N VAL A 16 -1.21 6.92 -6.72
CA VAL A 16 -1.13 6.01 -5.57
C VAL A 16 -2.47 5.91 -4.85
N LYS A 17 -3.16 7.04 -4.62
CA LYS A 17 -4.47 7.06 -3.96
C LYS A 17 -5.55 6.32 -4.76
N ARG A 18 -5.52 6.37 -6.10
CA ARG A 18 -6.47 5.64 -6.94
C ARG A 18 -6.20 4.14 -6.90
N LEU A 19 -4.95 3.74 -7.10
CA LEU A 19 -4.54 2.32 -7.06
C LEU A 19 -4.80 1.69 -5.69
N ALA A 20 -4.60 2.45 -4.59
CA ALA A 20 -4.93 1.97 -3.26
C ALA A 20 -6.43 1.72 -3.07
N LYS A 21 -7.29 2.60 -3.61
CA LYS A 21 -8.75 2.40 -3.58
C LYS A 21 -9.19 1.20 -4.40
N GLU A 22 -8.59 1.01 -5.57
CA GLU A 22 -8.85 -0.12 -6.45
C GLU A 22 -8.48 -1.44 -5.77
N LYS A 23 -7.29 -1.53 -5.15
CA LYS A 23 -6.89 -2.68 -4.35
C LYS A 23 -7.89 -2.98 -3.22
N VAL A 24 -8.27 -1.96 -2.44
CA VAL A 24 -9.23 -2.12 -1.33
C VAL A 24 -10.60 -2.60 -1.80
N MET A 25 -11.06 -2.14 -2.98
CA MET A 25 -12.30 -2.61 -3.57
C MET A 25 -12.23 -4.11 -3.89
N TYR A 26 -11.19 -4.55 -4.60
CA TYR A 26 -11.01 -5.96 -4.94
C TYR A 26 -10.82 -6.86 -3.72
N GLU A 27 -10.09 -6.41 -2.69
CA GLU A 27 -9.96 -7.13 -1.42
C GLU A 27 -11.31 -7.28 -0.72
N LYS A 28 -12.14 -6.22 -0.73
CA LYS A 28 -13.48 -6.26 -0.13
C LYS A 28 -14.40 -7.23 -0.86
N GLU A 29 -14.37 -7.23 -2.19
CA GLU A 29 -15.17 -8.15 -3.01
C GLU A 29 -14.76 -9.60 -2.77
N ALA A 30 -13.45 -9.89 -2.78
CA ALA A 30 -12.94 -11.22 -2.49
C ALA A 30 -13.35 -11.70 -1.09
N ARG A 31 -13.28 -10.82 -0.08
CA ARG A 31 -13.69 -11.13 1.29
C ARG A 31 -15.19 -11.45 1.40
N GLN A 32 -16.04 -10.65 0.76
CA GLN A 32 -17.48 -10.89 0.76
C GLN A 32 -17.85 -12.21 0.09
N GLN A 33 -17.14 -12.56 -0.99
CA GLN A 33 -17.35 -13.82 -1.69
C GLN A 33 -16.85 -15.01 -0.87
N GLU A 34 -15.73 -14.87 -0.18
CA GLU A 34 -15.21 -15.87 0.76
C GLU A 34 -16.17 -16.12 1.93
N GLU A 35 -16.67 -15.07 2.58
CA GLU A 35 -17.68 -15.18 3.65
C GLU A 35 -18.95 -15.89 3.18
N LYS A 36 -19.37 -15.64 1.93
CA LYS A 36 -20.53 -16.31 1.34
C LYS A 36 -20.26 -17.80 1.11
N ILE A 37 -19.06 -18.14 0.62
CA ILE A 37 -18.64 -19.52 0.41
C ILE A 37 -18.55 -20.28 1.74
N GLU A 38 -18.02 -19.65 2.79
CA GLU A 38 -17.97 -20.26 4.14
C GLU A 38 -19.36 -20.55 4.70
N LYS A 39 -20.31 -19.60 4.56
CA LYS A 39 -21.70 -19.82 4.97
C LYS A 39 -22.35 -20.98 4.21
N MET A 40 -22.16 -21.01 2.89
CA MET A 40 -22.65 -22.12 2.05
C MET A 40 -22.04 -23.46 2.46
N LYS A 41 -20.75 -23.50 2.83
CA LYS A 41 -20.09 -24.73 3.31
C LYS A 41 -20.65 -25.18 4.66
N ALA A 42 -20.99 -24.24 5.54
CA ALA A 42 -21.56 -24.53 6.86
C ALA A 42 -23.01 -25.04 6.78
N GLU A 43 -23.81 -24.55 5.83
CA GLU A 43 -25.22 -24.89 5.68
C GLU A 43 -25.45 -26.17 4.85
N ASP A 44 -24.82 -26.27 3.67
CA ASP A 44 -25.12 -27.32 2.68
C ASP A 44 -23.99 -28.37 2.54
N GLY A 45 -22.90 -28.24 3.30
CA GLY A 45 -21.71 -29.07 3.16
C GLY A 45 -21.00 -28.86 1.81
N GLU A 46 -19.98 -29.67 1.51
CA GLU A 46 -19.18 -29.47 0.29
C GLU A 46 -19.86 -30.06 -0.95
N ASN A 47 -20.42 -29.19 -1.80
CA ASN A 47 -21.11 -29.58 -3.04
C ASN A 47 -20.45 -28.95 -4.30
N TYR A 48 -20.81 -29.44 -5.49
CA TYR A 48 -20.36 -28.93 -6.79
C TYR A 48 -20.54 -27.41 -6.93
N ALA A 49 -21.65 -26.86 -6.42
CA ALA A 49 -21.90 -25.42 -6.42
C ALA A 49 -20.83 -24.63 -5.64
N ILE A 50 -20.34 -25.17 -4.52
CA ILE A 50 -19.29 -24.55 -3.70
C ILE A 50 -17.93 -24.60 -4.40
N LYS A 51 -17.60 -25.73 -5.04
CA LYS A 51 -16.37 -25.85 -5.84
C LYS A 51 -16.33 -24.79 -6.94
N LYS A 52 -17.45 -24.63 -7.67
CA LYS A 52 -17.58 -23.58 -8.70
C LYS A 52 -17.46 -22.17 -8.14
N GLN A 53 -18.04 -21.88 -6.97
CA GLN A 53 -17.86 -20.58 -6.32
C GLN A 53 -16.42 -20.34 -5.85
N THR A 54 -15.72 -21.40 -5.43
CA THR A 54 -14.31 -21.32 -5.03
C THR A 54 -13.40 -21.02 -6.22
N GLU A 55 -13.69 -21.60 -7.39
CA GLU A 55 -12.99 -21.27 -8.64
C GLU A 55 -13.19 -19.78 -9.00
N ILE A 56 -14.42 -19.27 -8.92
CA ILE A 56 -14.73 -17.86 -9.16
C ILE A 56 -14.02 -16.94 -8.15
N LEU A 57 -13.93 -17.34 -6.89
CA LEU A 57 -13.17 -16.61 -5.87
C LEU A 57 -11.68 -16.55 -6.22
N GLN A 58 -11.11 -17.65 -6.70
CA GLN A 58 -9.70 -17.69 -7.13
C GLN A 58 -9.46 -16.77 -8.33
N GLU A 59 -10.34 -16.77 -9.33
CA GLU A 59 -10.28 -15.84 -10.46
C GLU A 59 -10.30 -14.37 -10.00
N SER A 60 -11.16 -14.05 -9.04
CA SER A 60 -11.27 -12.71 -8.47
C SER A 60 -10.01 -12.34 -7.68
N ARG A 61 -9.44 -13.28 -6.91
CA ARG A 61 -8.19 -13.08 -6.16
C ARG A 61 -6.98 -12.89 -7.06
N MET A 62 -6.95 -13.49 -8.25
CA MET A 62 -5.86 -13.32 -9.21
C MET A 62 -5.66 -11.87 -9.68
N MET A 63 -6.67 -10.99 -9.50
CA MET A 63 -6.58 -9.57 -9.85
C MET A 63 -5.84 -8.71 -8.81
N ILE A 64 -5.80 -9.16 -7.55
CA ILE A 64 -5.22 -8.41 -6.41
C ILE A 64 -3.69 -8.25 -6.56
N PRO A 65 -2.91 -9.30 -6.94
CA PRO A 65 -1.47 -9.18 -7.12
C PRO A 65 -1.04 -8.15 -8.15
N ASP A 66 -1.78 -7.98 -9.26
CA ASP A 66 -1.46 -6.97 -10.27
C ASP A 66 -1.67 -5.55 -9.74
N CYS A 67 -2.80 -5.32 -9.05
CA CYS A 67 -3.07 -4.04 -8.38
C CYS A 67 -1.98 -3.70 -7.36
N GLN A 68 -1.52 -4.70 -6.61
CA GLN A 68 -0.47 -4.52 -5.62
C GLN A 68 0.89 -4.18 -6.27
N ARG A 69 1.29 -4.89 -7.34
CA ARG A 69 2.52 -4.56 -8.09
C ARG A 69 2.49 -3.14 -8.64
N ARG A 70 1.36 -2.73 -9.23
CA ARG A 70 1.18 -1.36 -9.75
C ARG A 70 1.23 -0.32 -8.64
N LEU A 71 0.63 -0.60 -7.49
CA LEU A 71 0.66 0.27 -6.32
C LEU A 71 2.08 0.42 -5.76
N GLU A 72 2.82 -0.69 -5.63
CA GLU A 72 4.21 -0.69 -5.17
C GLU A 72 5.13 0.08 -6.12
N ALA A 73 4.97 -0.11 -7.44
CA ALA A 73 5.70 0.66 -8.44
C ALA A 73 5.40 2.16 -8.34
N ALA A 74 4.11 2.54 -8.29
CA ALA A 74 3.71 3.95 -8.16
C ALA A 74 4.17 4.58 -6.83
N HIS A 75 4.18 3.80 -5.75
CA HIS A 75 4.68 4.23 -4.45
C HIS A 75 6.19 4.45 -4.48
N SER A 76 6.96 3.49 -5.03
CA SER A 76 8.40 3.59 -5.21
C SER A 76 8.77 4.84 -6.02
N ASP A 77 8.06 5.08 -7.12
CA ASP A 77 8.20 6.27 -7.95
C ASP A 77 8.00 7.59 -7.18
N LEU A 78 6.98 7.64 -6.31
CA LEU A 78 6.71 8.82 -5.48
C LEU A 78 7.80 9.01 -4.42
N VAL A 79 8.25 7.92 -3.79
CA VAL A 79 9.32 7.96 -2.79
C VAL A 79 10.64 8.42 -3.42
N GLN A 80 11.01 7.90 -4.59
CA GLN A 80 12.22 8.32 -5.29
C GLN A 80 12.20 9.83 -5.63
N LEU A 81 11.04 10.35 -6.05
CA LEU A 81 10.86 11.79 -6.28
C LEU A 81 11.05 12.61 -4.99
N LEU A 82 10.51 12.15 -3.86
CA LEU A 82 10.63 12.85 -2.59
C LEU A 82 12.07 12.83 -2.07
N VAL A 83 12.75 11.67 -2.16
CA VAL A 83 14.14 11.50 -1.73
C VAL A 83 15.09 12.35 -2.58
N SER A 84 14.86 12.44 -3.89
CA SER A 84 15.71 13.29 -4.75
C SER A 84 15.56 14.77 -4.42
N MET A 85 14.33 15.23 -4.17
CA MET A 85 14.07 16.60 -3.71
C MET A 85 14.68 16.89 -2.34
N GLU A 86 14.59 15.91 -1.43
CA GLU A 86 15.20 16.02 -0.11
C GLU A 86 16.73 16.13 -0.19
N LYS A 87 17.36 15.31 -1.04
CA LYS A 87 18.80 15.39 -1.30
C LYS A 87 19.20 16.75 -1.88
N GLU A 88 18.47 17.27 -2.86
CA GLU A 88 18.77 18.61 -3.41
C GLU A 88 18.70 19.70 -2.33
N PHE A 89 17.68 19.63 -1.47
CA PHE A 89 17.56 20.56 -0.35
C PHE A 89 18.73 20.42 0.63
N PHE A 90 19.09 19.18 0.97
CA PHE A 90 20.21 18.86 1.84
C PHE A 90 21.57 19.38 1.34
N TYR A 91 21.85 19.25 0.04
CA TYR A 91 23.09 19.79 -0.55
C TYR A 91 23.11 21.31 -0.59
N ARG A 92 21.96 21.97 -0.61
CA ARG A 92 21.84 23.43 -0.59
C ARG A 92 21.97 24.05 0.81
N LEU A 93 21.86 23.25 1.87
CA LEU A 93 22.06 23.72 3.25
C LEU A 93 23.56 23.94 3.56
N PRO A 94 23.90 25.02 4.30
CA PRO A 94 25.25 25.24 4.82
C PRO A 94 25.67 24.11 5.77
N ALA A 95 26.98 23.85 5.86
CA ALA A 95 27.55 22.69 6.55
C ALA A 95 27.06 22.53 8.01
N GLU A 96 26.85 23.63 8.71
CA GLU A 96 26.41 23.66 10.11
C GLU A 96 24.98 23.15 10.30
N LEU A 97 24.07 23.45 9.38
CA LEU A 97 22.69 22.96 9.43
C LEU A 97 22.57 21.52 8.88
N ARG A 98 23.57 21.02 8.17
CA ARG A 98 23.56 19.67 7.58
C ARG A 98 23.55 18.59 8.66
N LEU A 99 24.31 18.80 9.74
CA LEU A 99 24.39 17.90 10.90
C LEU A 99 23.07 17.85 11.68
N VAL A 100 22.45 19.02 11.91
CA VAL A 100 21.13 19.14 12.55
C VAL A 100 20.04 18.49 11.70
N TYR A 101 20.09 18.70 10.38
CA TYR A 101 19.15 18.09 9.45
C TYR A 101 19.25 16.57 9.46
N THR A 102 20.46 15.99 9.41
CA THR A 102 20.64 14.53 9.49
C THR A 102 20.10 13.95 10.80
N SER A 103 20.31 14.61 11.94
CA SER A 103 19.78 14.16 13.23
C SER A 103 18.25 14.21 13.24
N SER A 104 17.65 15.30 12.76
CA SER A 104 16.18 15.45 12.71
C SER A 104 15.48 14.47 11.77
N VAL A 105 16.05 14.23 10.58
CA VAL A 105 15.48 13.30 9.59
C VAL A 105 15.65 11.85 10.02
N LEU A 106 16.78 11.50 10.62
CA LEU A 106 17.00 10.16 11.17
C LEU A 106 15.99 9.86 12.29
N ILE A 107 15.73 10.82 13.19
CA ILE A 107 14.68 10.70 14.21
C ILE A 107 13.29 10.53 13.58
N LEU A 108 12.97 11.30 12.52
CA LEU A 108 11.71 11.17 11.81
C LEU A 108 11.57 9.81 11.09
N TYR A 109 12.66 9.29 10.55
CA TYR A 109 12.70 8.01 9.87
C TYR A 109 12.57 6.85 10.87
N ILE A 110 13.26 6.92 12.00
CA ILE A 110 13.15 5.95 13.11
C ILE A 110 11.75 5.95 13.69
N THR A 111 11.13 7.11 13.91
CA THR A 111 9.74 7.21 14.42
C THR A 111 8.72 6.72 13.41
N LYS A 112 8.87 7.00 12.11
CA LYS A 112 8.04 6.41 11.05
C LYS A 112 8.25 4.90 10.93
N LEU A 113 9.47 4.39 11.09
CA LEU A 113 9.76 2.96 11.08
C LEU A 113 9.10 2.27 12.28
N LEU A 114 9.17 2.86 13.48
CA LEU A 114 8.47 2.37 14.67
C LEU A 114 6.93 2.40 14.51
N MET A 115 6.37 3.44 13.88
CA MET A 115 4.94 3.48 13.56
C MET A 115 4.55 2.45 12.49
N CYS A 116 5.37 2.26 11.44
CA CYS A 116 5.17 1.21 10.46
C CYS A 116 5.26 -0.18 11.10
N ILE A 117 6.20 -0.43 12.01
CA ILE A 117 6.30 -1.70 12.74
C ILE A 117 5.03 -1.92 13.59
N SER A 118 4.51 -0.88 14.25
CA SER A 118 3.25 -0.98 15.01
C SER A 118 2.04 -1.25 14.10
N HIS A 119 1.96 -0.59 12.94
CA HIS A 119 0.85 -0.75 11.98
C HIS A 119 0.94 -2.07 11.18
N TYR A 120 2.14 -2.55 10.86
CA TYR A 120 2.37 -3.89 10.30
C TYR A 120 2.05 -4.98 11.34
N CYS A 121 2.34 -4.75 12.64
CA CYS A 121 1.93 -5.69 13.69
C CYS A 121 0.40 -5.78 13.86
N GLN A 122 -0.35 -4.74 13.46
CA GLN A 122 -1.82 -4.76 13.41
C GLN A 122 -2.37 -5.32 12.09
N LEU A 123 -1.70 -5.13 10.96
CA LEU A 123 -2.10 -5.71 9.67
C LEU A 123 -1.79 -7.21 9.55
N PHE A 124 -0.70 -7.71 10.15
CA PHE A 124 -0.30 -9.13 10.05
C PHE A 124 -0.98 -10.06 11.07
N ARG A 125 -1.94 -9.55 11.85
CA ARG A 125 -2.76 -10.38 12.77
C ARG A 125 -4.05 -10.91 12.13
N ILE A 126 -4.16 -10.89 10.80
CA ILE A 126 -5.34 -11.38 10.06
C ILE A 126 -5.05 -12.53 9.09
N ASP A 127 -3.80 -12.86 8.76
CA ASP A 127 -3.49 -13.99 7.86
C ASP A 127 -2.68 -15.10 8.55
N ALA A 128 -3.19 -15.59 9.68
CA ALA A 128 -2.77 -16.86 10.29
C ALA A 128 -4.01 -17.71 10.58
N PHE A 129 -4.65 -18.19 9.52
CA PHE A 129 -5.46 -19.41 9.51
C PHE A 129 -5.34 -20.09 8.15
#